data_AF-A0A7H4LDR0-F1
#
_entry.id   AF-A0A7H4LDR0-F1
#
_cell.length_a   1.000
_cell.length_b   1.000
_cell.length_c   1.000
_cell.angle_alpha   90.00
_cell.angle_beta   90.00
_cell.angle_gamma   90.00
#
_symmetry.space_group_name_H-M   'P 1'
#
loop_
_entity.id
_entity.type
_entity.pdbx_description
1 polymer ?
#
loop_
_entity_poly.entity_id
_entity_poly.type
_entity_poly.pdbx_seq_one_letter_code
_entity_poly.pdbx_strand_id
1 'polypeptide(L)'
;MPLSDQLKQLVELHKAAQQAMKGLIVRMWPRDPLPDSYFGLVRRLVNACPQLEVIKRSVCIEGARRAFARAKVHWAKLDAEKLVKEGPPEGKEHRHPEMYYNSVLKGSRLVAEECAKDVIFE
;
A
#
# COMPACT_ATOMS: atom_id res chain seq x y z
N MET A 1 11.80 -42.22 8.99
CA MET A 1 11.78 -41.81 7.58
C MET A 1 13.21 -41.93 7.05
N PRO A 2 13.43 -42.54 5.88
CA PRO A 2 14.77 -42.60 5.26
C PRO A 2 15.33 -41.20 4.97
N LEU A 3 16.66 -41.04 5.05
CA LEU A 3 17.36 -39.79 4.75
C LEU A 3 17.03 -39.25 3.33
N SER A 4 16.85 -40.15 2.36
CA SER A 4 16.48 -39.81 0.99
C SER A 4 15.13 -39.09 0.90
N ASP A 5 14.17 -39.49 1.72
CA ASP A 5 12.83 -38.91 1.73
C ASP A 5 12.81 -37.58 2.48
N GLN A 6 13.62 -37.45 3.55
CA GLN A 6 13.84 -36.16 4.21
C GLN A 6 14.49 -35.13 3.28
N LEU A 7 15.47 -35.55 2.47
CA LEU A 7 16.12 -34.67 1.50
C LEU A 7 15.15 -34.20 0.42
N LYS A 8 14.30 -35.10 -0.11
CA LYS A 8 13.25 -34.73 -1.07
C LYS A 8 12.30 -33.70 -0.47
N GLN A 9 11.85 -33.90 0.77
CA GLN A 9 10.97 -32.96 1.46
C GLN A 9 11.63 -31.57 1.62
N LEU A 10 12.91 -31.53 1.97
CA LEU A 10 13.65 -30.27 2.11
C LEU A 10 13.77 -29.51 0.78
N VAL A 11 14.02 -30.23 -0.32
CA VAL A 11 14.09 -29.63 -1.66
C VAL A 11 12.74 -29.03 -2.07
N GLU A 12 11.64 -29.74 -1.83
CA GLU A 12 10.31 -29.23 -2.15
C GLU A 12 9.93 -28.02 -1.28
N LEU A 13 10.26 -28.06 0.02
CA LEU A 13 10.09 -26.91 0.91
C LEU A 13 10.89 -25.70 0.41
N HIS A 14 12.14 -25.90 0.00
CA HIS A 14 12.99 -24.82 -0.51
C HIS A 14 12.42 -24.18 -1.77
N LYS A 15 11.93 -24.98 -2.73
CA LYS A 15 11.26 -24.47 -3.94
C LYS A 15 9.99 -23.69 -3.61
N ALA A 16 9.16 -24.21 -2.71
CA ALA A 16 7.92 -23.55 -2.29
C ALA A 16 8.21 -22.22 -1.58
N ALA A 17 9.20 -22.21 -0.67
CA ALA A 17 9.65 -21.00 0.01
C ALA A 17 10.17 -19.97 -0.99
N GLN A 18 11.03 -20.39 -1.93
CA GLN A 18 11.55 -19.51 -2.97
C GLN A 18 10.42 -18.86 -3.78
N GLN A 19 9.41 -19.64 -4.20
CA GLN A 19 8.29 -19.12 -4.97
C GLN A 19 7.44 -18.14 -4.16
N ALA A 20 7.20 -18.43 -2.88
CA ALA A 20 6.49 -17.52 -1.98
C ALA A 20 7.24 -16.19 -1.80
N MET A 21 8.56 -16.24 -1.60
CA MET A 21 9.39 -15.04 -1.48
C MET A 21 9.35 -14.19 -2.75
N LYS A 22 9.46 -14.82 -3.93
CA LYS A 22 9.33 -14.12 -5.22
C LYS A 22 7.98 -13.41 -5.35
N GLY A 23 6.89 -14.10 -5.02
CA GLY A 23 5.55 -13.53 -5.06
C GLY A 23 5.37 -12.34 -4.11
N LEU A 24 5.98 -12.39 -2.92
CA LEU A 24 5.96 -11.27 -1.98
C LEU A 24 6.77 -10.09 -2.51
N ILE A 25 8.00 -10.33 -2.98
CA ILE A 25 8.91 -9.28 -3.44
C ILE A 25 8.33 -8.49 -4.63
N VAL A 26 7.72 -9.16 -5.62
CA VAL A 26 7.11 -8.47 -6.78
C VAL A 26 6.01 -7.49 -6.35
N ARG A 27 5.27 -7.79 -5.28
CA ARG A 27 4.21 -6.89 -4.77
C ARG A 27 4.77 -5.75 -3.93
N MET A 28 5.84 -6.02 -3.19
CA MET A 28 6.42 -5.02 -2.30
C MET A 28 7.34 -4.03 -3.03
N TRP A 29 8.02 -4.48 -4.08
CA TRP A 29 8.89 -3.67 -4.91
C TRP A 29 8.51 -3.79 -6.39
N PRO A 30 7.36 -3.23 -6.80
CA PRO A 30 6.84 -3.42 -8.16
C PRO A 30 7.74 -2.86 -9.26
N ARG A 31 8.65 -1.94 -8.91
CA ARG A 31 9.60 -1.31 -9.85
C ARG A 31 11.00 -1.92 -9.83
N ASP A 32 11.31 -2.76 -8.83
CA ASP A 32 12.66 -3.29 -8.69
C ASP A 32 12.79 -4.65 -9.39
N PRO A 33 13.96 -4.97 -9.94
CA PRO A 33 14.21 -6.31 -10.45
C PRO A 33 14.14 -7.34 -9.33
N LEU A 34 13.57 -8.50 -9.68
CA LEU A 34 13.51 -9.65 -8.80
C LEU A 34 14.91 -10.25 -8.64
N PRO A 35 15.37 -10.54 -7.41
CA PRO A 35 16.63 -11.25 -7.22
C PRO A 35 16.62 -12.64 -7.88
N ASP A 36 17.75 -13.00 -8.49
CA ASP A 36 17.97 -14.24 -9.21
C ASP A 36 18.34 -15.43 -8.30
N SER A 37 18.89 -15.13 -7.11
CA SER A 37 19.35 -16.12 -6.13
C SER A 37 18.48 -16.16 -4.87
N TYR A 38 18.41 -17.34 -4.24
CA TYR A 38 17.71 -17.51 -2.96
C TYR A 38 18.23 -16.56 -1.88
N PHE A 39 19.56 -16.40 -1.79
CA PHE A 39 20.19 -15.44 -0.86
C PHE A 39 19.75 -14.01 -1.16
N GLY A 40 19.68 -13.62 -2.45
CA GLY A 40 19.17 -12.30 -2.85
C GLY A 40 17.71 -12.08 -2.42
N LEU A 41 16.87 -13.10 -2.51
CA LEU A 41 15.48 -13.04 -2.00
C LEU A 41 15.46 -12.83 -0.49
N VAL A 42 16.23 -13.61 0.28
CA VAL A 42 16.34 -13.45 1.74
C VAL A 42 16.84 -12.05 2.10
N ARG A 43 17.91 -11.57 1.45
CA ARG A 43 18.48 -10.25 1.69
C ARG A 43 17.47 -9.13 1.40
N ARG A 44 16.65 -9.26 0.35
CA ARG A 44 15.58 -8.30 0.05
C ARG A 44 14.54 -8.26 1.17
N LEU A 45 14.16 -9.42 1.70
CA LEU A 45 13.15 -9.52 2.77
C LEU A 45 13.61 -8.92 4.11
N VAL A 46 14.91 -8.84 4.37
CA VAL A 46 15.44 -8.09 5.54
C VAL A 46 14.96 -6.64 5.52
N ASN A 47 14.75 -6.07 4.32
CA ASN A 47 14.26 -4.69 4.15
C ASN A 47 12.74 -4.60 3.94
N ALA A 48 11.98 -5.67 4.23
CA ALA A 48 10.54 -5.68 4.03
C ALA A 48 9.79 -4.71 4.94
N CYS A 49 10.18 -4.59 6.22
CA CYS A 49 9.50 -3.69 7.16
C CYS A 49 9.57 -2.22 6.74
N PRO A 50 10.75 -1.64 6.42
CA PRO A 50 10.82 -0.28 5.86
C PRO A 50 9.99 -0.12 4.58
N GLN A 51 10.03 -1.11 3.68
CA GLN A 51 9.25 -1.05 2.44
C GLN A 51 7.74 -1.05 2.69
N LEU A 52 7.27 -1.77 3.71
CA LEU A 52 5.86 -1.78 4.07
C LEU A 52 5.38 -0.39 4.49
N GLU A 53 6.21 0.38 5.21
CA GLU A 53 5.88 1.76 5.58
C GLU A 53 5.80 2.69 4.35
N VAL A 54 6.70 2.49 3.36
CA VAL A 54 6.62 3.19 2.07
C VAL A 54 5.31 2.87 1.35
N ILE A 55 4.91 1.60 1.29
CA ILE A 55 3.64 1.18 0.68
C ILE A 55 2.43 1.77 1.40
N LYS A 56 2.40 1.73 2.74
CA LYS A 56 1.31 2.31 3.54
C LYS A 56 1.15 3.80 3.26
N ARG A 57 2.26 4.54 3.24
CA ARG A 57 2.27 5.97 2.92
C ARG A 57 1.76 6.22 1.50
N SER A 58 2.25 5.45 0.52
CA SER A 58 1.81 5.53 -0.88
C SER A 58 0.29 5.34 -1.03
N VAL A 59 -0.27 4.29 -0.40
CA VAL A 59 -1.71 4.01 -0.46
C VAL A 59 -2.53 5.14 0.16
N CYS A 60 -2.05 5.75 1.25
CA CYS A 60 -2.68 6.91 1.87
C CYS A 60 -2.68 8.12 0.92
N ILE A 61 -1.54 8.42 0.30
CA ILE A 61 -1.39 9.54 -0.65
C ILE A 61 -2.32 9.34 -1.86
N GLU A 62 -2.35 8.15 -2.46
CA GLU A 62 -3.19 7.89 -3.64
C GLU A 62 -4.68 7.99 -3.31
N GLY A 63 -5.09 7.44 -2.17
CA GLY A 63 -6.46 7.56 -1.68
C GLY A 63 -6.88 9.02 -1.48
N ALA A 64 -6.02 9.80 -0.81
CA ALA A 64 -6.25 11.23 -0.59
C ALA A 64 -6.28 12.01 -1.92
N ARG A 65 -5.34 11.75 -2.83
CA ARG A 65 -5.27 12.39 -4.16
C ARG A 65 -6.56 12.18 -4.94
N ARG A 66 -7.10 10.96 -4.96
CA ARG A 66 -8.37 10.65 -5.63
C ARG A 66 -9.57 11.30 -4.95
N ALA A 67 -9.61 11.27 -3.63
CA ALA A 67 -10.69 11.90 -2.86
C ALA A 67 -10.72 13.42 -3.12
N PHE A 68 -9.57 14.10 -3.07
CA PHE A 68 -9.47 15.52 -3.38
C PHE A 68 -9.82 15.83 -4.83
N ALA A 69 -9.39 15.01 -5.79
CA ALA A 69 -9.78 15.19 -7.19
C ALA A 69 -11.29 15.12 -7.38
N ARG A 70 -11.97 14.15 -6.75
CA ARG A 70 -13.44 14.02 -6.78
C ARG A 70 -14.13 15.19 -6.07
N ALA A 71 -13.62 15.64 -4.92
CA ALA A 71 -14.13 16.82 -4.25
C ALA A 71 -14.00 18.08 -5.13
N LYS A 72 -12.87 18.24 -5.83
CA LYS A 72 -12.59 19.38 -6.71
C LYS A 72 -13.52 19.45 -7.93
N VAL A 73 -14.06 18.33 -8.40
CA VAL A 73 -15.10 18.32 -9.45
C VAL A 73 -16.37 19.04 -8.99
N HIS A 74 -16.72 18.95 -7.69
CA HIS A 74 -17.88 19.63 -7.12
C HIS A 74 -17.55 21.04 -6.60
N TRP A 75 -16.32 21.24 -6.11
CA TRP A 75 -15.83 22.51 -5.60
C TRP A 75 -14.60 22.96 -6.39
N ALA A 76 -14.82 23.60 -7.55
CA ALA A 76 -13.74 23.95 -8.48
C ALA A 76 -12.62 24.81 -7.86
N LYS A 77 -12.95 25.66 -6.87
CA LYS A 77 -12.01 26.51 -6.14
C LYS A 77 -11.36 25.83 -4.93
N LEU A 78 -11.55 24.51 -4.76
CA LEU A 78 -10.93 23.76 -3.67
C LEU A 78 -9.41 23.78 -3.81
N ASP A 79 -8.78 24.27 -2.75
CA ASP A 79 -7.36 24.17 -2.48
C ASP A 79 -7.15 23.05 -1.45
N ALA A 80 -6.59 21.93 -1.89
CA ALA A 80 -6.42 20.75 -1.05
C ALA A 80 -5.36 20.95 0.04
N GLU A 81 -4.33 21.74 -0.22
CA GLU A 81 -3.28 22.03 0.75
C GLU A 81 -3.83 22.92 1.87
N LYS A 82 -4.55 23.98 1.48
CA LYS A 82 -5.24 24.87 2.41
C LYS A 82 -6.26 24.09 3.26
N LEU A 83 -7.05 23.22 2.63
CA LEU A 83 -8.06 22.39 3.30
C LEU A 83 -7.47 21.45 4.38
N VAL A 84 -6.26 20.93 4.18
CA VAL A 84 -5.60 20.04 5.15
C VAL A 84 -4.91 20.82 6.26
N LYS A 85 -4.33 21.98 5.94
CA LYS A 85 -3.58 22.80 6.91
C LYS A 85 -4.48 23.67 7.78
N GLU A 86 -5.58 24.14 7.23
CA GLU A 86 -6.51 25.02 7.92
C GLU A 86 -7.68 24.23 8.52
N GLY A 87 -8.27 24.81 9.57
CA GLY A 87 -9.47 24.25 10.17
C GLY A 87 -10.70 24.41 9.28
N PRO A 88 -11.86 23.97 9.78
CA PRO A 88 -13.13 24.25 9.13
C PRO A 88 -13.32 25.75 8.86
N PRO A 89 -14.15 26.14 7.87
CA PRO A 89 -14.48 27.54 7.64
C PRO A 89 -14.99 28.23 8.91
N GLU A 90 -14.79 29.54 8.98
CA GLU A 90 -15.26 30.36 10.10
C GLU A 90 -16.75 30.11 10.41
N GLY A 91 -17.06 29.94 11.70
CA GLY A 91 -18.41 29.62 12.19
C GLY A 91 -18.80 28.14 12.01
N LYS A 92 -17.89 27.30 11.49
CA LYS A 92 -18.07 25.85 11.32
C LYS A 92 -17.06 25.02 12.13
N GLU A 93 -16.48 25.59 13.18
CA GLU A 93 -15.45 24.96 14.01
C GLU A 93 -15.89 23.62 14.59
N HIS A 94 -17.19 23.46 14.87
CA HIS A 94 -17.82 22.22 15.30
C HIS A 94 -17.76 21.08 14.28
N ARG A 95 -17.39 21.35 13.02
CA ARG A 95 -17.33 20.36 11.93
C ARG A 95 -15.96 19.69 11.89
N HIS A 96 -15.78 18.60 12.63
CA HIS A 96 -14.56 17.80 12.60
C HIS A 96 -14.65 16.61 11.62
N PRO A 97 -13.55 16.23 10.93
CA PRO A 97 -13.51 15.10 10.01
C PRO A 97 -14.05 13.79 10.59
N GLU A 98 -13.81 13.53 11.88
CA GLU A 98 -14.19 12.32 12.60
C GLU A 98 -15.70 12.05 12.56
N MET A 99 -16.50 13.11 12.50
CA MET A 99 -17.97 13.00 12.40
C MET A 99 -18.43 12.40 11.07
N TYR A 100 -17.58 12.44 10.04
CA TYR A 100 -17.93 12.03 8.69
C TYR A 100 -17.29 10.69 8.28
N TYR A 101 -16.37 10.12 9.06
CA TYR A 101 -15.67 8.88 8.68
C TYR A 101 -16.61 7.73 8.33
N ASN A 102 -17.65 7.50 9.14
CA ASN A 102 -18.62 6.44 8.88
C ASN A 102 -19.42 6.68 7.60
N SER A 103 -19.80 7.93 7.31
CA SER A 103 -20.59 8.25 6.12
C SER A 103 -19.79 8.13 4.83
N VAL A 104 -18.48 8.39 4.87
CA VAL A 104 -17.62 8.30 3.68
C VAL A 104 -17.00 6.92 3.47
N LEU A 105 -16.98 6.03 4.47
CA LEU A 105 -16.28 4.74 4.42
C LEU A 105 -16.68 3.87 3.20
N LYS A 106 -17.96 3.84 2.85
CA LYS A 106 -18.43 3.07 1.68
C LYS A 106 -17.82 3.62 0.38
N GLY A 107 -17.74 4.94 0.24
CA GLY A 107 -17.09 5.59 -0.89
C GLY A 107 -15.58 5.37 -0.91
N SER A 108 -14.92 5.42 0.26
CA SER A 108 -13.49 5.14 0.38
C SER A 108 -13.10 3.74 -0.10
N ARG A 109 -13.96 2.73 0.13
CA ARG A 109 -13.75 1.37 -0.38
C ARG A 109 -13.79 1.30 -1.90
N LEU A 110 -14.69 2.05 -2.54
CA LEU A 110 -14.73 2.14 -4.01
C LEU A 110 -13.48 2.81 -4.57
N VAL A 111 -12.99 3.86 -3.90
CA VAL A 111 -11.71 4.50 -4.29
C VAL A 111 -10.56 3.49 -4.20
N ALA A 112 -10.52 2.65 -3.16
CA ALA A 112 -9.48 1.64 -2.99
C ALA A 112 -9.47 0.58 -4.11
N GLU A 113 -10.61 0.28 -4.74
CA GLU A 113 -10.68 -0.62 -5.89
C GLU A 113 -10.05 -0.02 -7.16
N GLU A 114 -10.06 1.31 -7.28
CA GLU A 114 -9.47 2.04 -8.41
C GLU A 114 -7.98 2.34 -8.24
N CYS A 115 -7.43 2.18 -7.03
CA CYS A 115 -6.03 2.50 -6.73
C CYS A 115 -5.08 1.50 -7.42
N ALA A 116 -4.10 2.02 -8.13
CA ALA A 116 -3.02 1.22 -8.72
C ALA A 116 -2.16 0.62 -7.60
N LYS A 117 -1.95 -0.71 -7.64
CA LYS A 117 -1.20 -1.45 -6.61
C LYS A 117 0.30 -1.59 -6.94
N ASP A 118 0.66 -1.24 -8.16
CA ASP A 118 1.99 -1.32 -8.74
C ASP A 118 2.72 0.04 -8.76
N VAL A 119 2.06 1.11 -8.30
CA VAL A 119 2.60 2.47 -8.26
C VAL A 119 2.87 2.88 -6.82
N ILE A 120 4.08 3.39 -6.57
CA ILE A 120 4.47 4.00 -5.29
C ILE A 120 4.44 5.53 -5.43
N PHE A 121 3.74 6.18 -4.50
CA PHE A 121 3.66 7.62 -4.31
C PHE A 121 4.44 8.01 -3.04
N GLU A 122 5.22 9.09 -3.09
CA GLU A 122 6.12 9.54 -2.01
C GLU A 122 5.71 10.91 -1.45
#